data_AF-M1DXL3-F1
#
_entry.id   AF-M1DXL3-F1
#
_cell.length_a   1.000
_cell.length_b   1.000
_cell.length_c   1.000
_cell.angle_alpha   90.00
_cell.angle_beta   90.00
_cell.angle_gamma   90.00
#
_symmetry.space_group_name_H-M   'P 1'
#
loop_
_entity.id
_entity.type
_entity.pdbx_description
1 polymer ?
#
loop_
_entity_poly.entity_id
_entity_poly.type
_entity_poly.pdbx_seq_one_letter_code
_entity_poly.pdbx_strand_id
1 'polypeptide(L)'
;MIDSAILTALTPLRTTVADLTARVTSCESRQGETPEVSTLKAKIAELKKDVAYLKATDLTTVMQGVDDRDAPETSGIPSATTGKVQRDNAGHAESGIETDEE
;
A
#
# COMPACT_ATOMS: atom_id res chain seq x y z
N MET A 1 3.77 -4.68 12.32
CA MET A 1 4.64 -3.93 13.27
C MET A 1 4.63 -2.42 13.01
N ILE A 2 4.72 -1.99 11.75
CA ILE A 2 4.80 -0.57 11.37
C ILE A 2 3.54 0.21 11.84
N ASP A 3 2.33 -0.32 11.64
CA ASP A 3 1.10 0.34 12.11
C ASP A 3 1.07 0.58 13.62
N SER A 4 1.60 -0.37 14.40
CA SER A 4 1.67 -0.26 15.86
C SER A 4 2.67 0.81 16.29
N ALA A 5 3.81 0.93 15.60
CA ALA A 5 4.81 1.95 15.88
C ALA A 5 4.28 3.36 15.53
N ILE A 6 3.59 3.49 14.39
CA ILE A 6 2.95 4.74 13.96
C ILE A 6 1.85 5.14 14.92
N LEU A 7 0.99 4.20 15.33
CA LEU A 7 -0.05 4.48 16.32
C LEU A 7 0.53 4.92 17.67
N THR A 8 1.65 4.31 18.08
CA THR A 8 2.37 4.68 19.30
C THR A 8 2.91 6.10 19.22
N ALA A 9 3.46 6.51 18.06
CA ALA A 9 3.97 7.86 17.84
C ALA A 9 2.84 8.92 17.70
N LEU A 10 1.70 8.55 17.12
CA LEU A 10 0.55 9.45 16.94
C LEU A 10 -0.25 9.72 18.22
N THR A 11 -0.19 8.79 19.19
CA THR A 11 -0.96 8.91 20.43
C THR A 11 -0.55 10.15 21.25
N PRO A 12 0.74 10.39 21.54
CA PRO A 12 1.21 11.63 22.20
C PRO A 12 0.83 12.92 21.45
N LEU A 13 0.80 12.87 20.12
CA LEU A 13 0.45 14.03 19.31
C LEU A 13 -1.03 14.39 19.47
N ARG A 14 -1.91 13.38 19.47
CA ARG A 14 -3.34 13.58 19.72
C ARG A 14 -3.63 14.12 21.12
N THR A 15 -2.96 13.59 22.14
CA THR A 15 -3.12 14.08 23.52
C THR A 15 -2.67 15.53 23.64
N THR A 16 -1.57 15.90 22.98
CA THR A 16 -1.08 17.29 22.97
C THR A 16 -2.07 18.25 22.29
N VAL A 17 -2.66 17.86 21.16
CA VAL A 17 -3.66 18.68 20.45
C VAL A 17 -4.95 18.83 21.28
N ALA A 18 -5.34 17.78 22.02
CA ALA A 18 -6.49 17.84 22.94
C ALA A 18 -6.21 18.77 24.13
N ASP A 19 -5.03 18.66 24.76
CA ASP A 19 -4.61 19.57 25.83
C ASP A 19 -4.56 21.02 25.36
N LEU A 20 -3.96 21.26 24.18
CA LEU A 20 -3.90 22.60 23.60
C LEU A 20 -5.30 23.17 23.33
N THR A 21 -6.24 22.33 22.86
CA THR A 21 -7.64 22.73 22.70
C THR A 21 -8.23 23.18 24.05
N ALA A 22 -8.07 22.38 25.10
CA ALA A 22 -8.60 22.68 26.43
C ALA A 22 -7.99 23.97 27.02
N ARG A 23 -6.68 24.16 26.85
CA ARG A 23 -5.98 25.37 27.29
C ARG A 23 -6.48 26.62 26.57
N VAL A 24 -6.70 26.54 25.25
CA VAL A 24 -7.21 27.68 24.48
C VAL A 24 -8.65 28.02 24.86
N THR A 25 -9.51 27.02 25.05
CA THR A 25 -10.86 27.24 25.58
C THR A 25 -10.83 27.85 26.98
N SER A 26 -9.90 27.41 27.84
CA SER A 26 -9.73 28.02 29.16
C SER A 26 -9.24 29.47 29.07
N CYS A 27 -8.34 29.81 28.14
CA CYS A 27 -7.91 31.20 27.92
C CYS A 27 -9.08 32.06 27.43
N GLU A 28 -9.85 31.58 26.46
CA GLU A 28 -11.07 32.24 25.94
C GLU A 28 -12.06 32.54 27.08
N SER A 29 -12.30 31.57 27.97
CA SER A 29 -13.21 31.76 29.11
C SER A 29 -12.74 32.83 30.11
N ARG A 30 -11.43 33.07 30.22
CA ARG A 30 -10.83 34.00 31.19
C ARG A 30 -10.60 35.40 30.61
N GLN A 31 -10.25 35.49 29.33
CA GLN A 31 -9.81 36.72 28.68
C GLN A 31 -10.80 37.20 27.60
N GLY A 32 -11.82 36.41 27.30
CA GLY A 32 -12.72 36.62 26.17
C GLY A 32 -12.14 36.07 24.87
N GLU A 33 -12.96 36.11 23.82
CA GLU A 33 -12.51 35.74 22.48
C GLU A 33 -11.75 36.93 21.85
N THR A 34 -10.42 36.85 21.89
CA THR A 34 -9.52 37.81 21.21
C THR A 34 -9.13 37.31 19.83
N PRO A 35 -8.67 38.18 18.92
CA PRO A 35 -8.17 37.78 17.60
C PRO A 35 -7.09 36.69 17.64
N GLU A 36 -6.21 36.73 18.65
CA GLU A 36 -5.17 35.73 18.88
C GLU A 36 -5.76 34.37 19.27
N VAL A 37 -6.76 34.36 20.16
CA VAL A 37 -7.48 33.14 20.56
C VAL A 37 -8.21 32.53 19.37
N SER A 38 -8.92 33.32 18.56
CA SER A 38 -9.58 32.84 17.34
C SER A 38 -8.57 32.29 16.33
N THR A 39 -7.44 32.98 16.13
CA THR A 39 -6.35 32.52 15.26
C THR A 39 -5.78 31.19 15.74
N LEU A 40 -5.57 31.04 17.05
CA LEU A 40 -5.03 29.83 17.63
C LEU A 40 -6.02 28.66 17.54
N LYS A 41 -7.33 28.90 17.76
CA LYS A 41 -8.40 27.91 17.53
C LYS A 41 -8.39 27.41 16.08
N ALA A 42 -8.25 28.31 15.10
CA ALA A 42 -8.17 27.94 13.69
C ALA A 42 -6.94 27.07 13.39
N LYS A 43 -5.76 27.45 13.88
CA LYS A 43 -4.53 26.65 13.73
C LYS A 43 -4.63 25.27 14.38
N ILE A 44 -5.27 25.16 15.54
CA ILE A 44 -5.54 23.87 16.19
C ILE A 44 -6.48 23.02 15.33
N ALA A 45 -7.47 23.63 14.68
CA ALA A 45 -8.37 22.93 13.78
C ALA A 45 -7.66 22.42 12.51
N GLU A 46 -6.73 23.19 11.94
CA GLU A 46 -5.84 22.70 10.88
C GLU A 46 -4.94 21.56 11.37
N LEU A 47 -4.28 21.73 12.51
CA LEU A 47 -3.42 20.69 13.07
C LEU A 47 -4.18 19.38 13.33
N LYS A 48 -5.45 19.44 13.74
CA LYS A 48 -6.31 18.26 13.87
C LYS A 48 -6.52 17.54 12.53
N LYS A 49 -6.68 18.29 11.43
CA LYS A 49 -6.79 17.73 10.08
C LYS A 49 -5.48 17.10 9.66
N ASP A 50 -4.35 17.75 9.92
CA ASP A 50 -3.03 17.22 9.57
C ASP A 50 -2.72 15.92 10.32
N VAL A 51 -3.06 15.85 11.60
CA VAL A 51 -2.92 14.62 12.41
C VAL A 51 -3.83 13.49 11.90
N ALA A 52 -5.03 13.84 11.40
CA ALA A 52 -5.94 12.86 10.81
C ALA A 52 -5.45 12.39 9.42
N TYR A 53 -4.90 13.30 8.62
CA TYR A 53 -4.30 13.01 7.33
C TYR A 53 -3.07 12.09 7.48
N LEU A 54 -2.17 12.41 8.42
CA LEU A 54 -0.99 11.60 8.73
C LEU A 54 -1.39 10.14 9.05
N LYS A 55 -2.44 9.96 9.86
CA LYS A 55 -2.98 8.61 10.17
C LYS A 55 -3.42 7.85 8.90
N ALA A 56 -4.03 8.54 7.93
CA ALA A 56 -4.59 7.93 6.73
C ALA A 56 -3.50 7.64 5.67
N THR A 57 -2.55 8.55 5.47
CA THR A 57 -1.42 8.39 4.55
C THR A 57 -0.52 7.24 4.99
N ASP A 58 -0.17 7.17 6.27
CA ASP A 58 0.70 6.13 6.81
C ASP A 58 0.11 4.71 6.62
N LEU A 59 -1.19 4.55 6.83
CA LEU A 59 -1.88 3.26 6.61
C LEU A 59 -1.95 2.89 5.12
N THR A 60 -2.23 3.86 4.25
CA THR A 60 -2.43 3.58 2.82
C THR A 60 -1.11 3.31 2.12
N THR A 61 -0.07 4.11 2.36
CA THR A 61 1.25 3.93 1.75
C THR A 61 1.94 2.65 2.21
N VAL A 62 1.75 2.24 3.47
CA VAL A 62 2.26 0.93 3.96
C VAL A 62 1.52 -0.23 3.31
N MET A 63 0.18 -0.19 3.21
CA MET A 63 -0.58 -1.27 2.57
C MET A 63 -0.30 -1.37 1.06
N GLN A 64 -0.15 -0.23 0.39
CA GLN A 64 0.04 -0.16 -1.06
C GLN A 64 1.48 -0.51 -1.50
N GLY A 65 2.49 -0.27 -0.64
CA GLY A 65 3.89 -0.66 -0.91
C GLY A 65 4.21 -2.14 -0.66
N VAL A 66 3.28 -2.91 -0.08
CA VAL A 66 3.42 -4.36 0.12
C VAL A 66 2.79 -5.15 -1.03
N ASP A 67 1.70 -4.66 -1.61
CA ASP A 67 0.98 -5.34 -2.70
C ASP A 67 1.74 -5.30 -4.05
N ASP A 68 2.61 -4.31 -4.27
CA ASP A 68 3.40 -4.16 -5.52
C ASP A 68 4.74 -4.92 -5.50
N ARG A 69 5.10 -5.58 -4.39
CA ARG A 69 6.37 -6.33 -4.27
C ARG A 69 6.23 -7.85 -4.34
N ASP A 70 5.01 -8.38 -4.36
CA ASP A 70 4.72 -9.82 -4.48
C ASP A 70 4.08 -10.21 -5.83
N ALA A 71 4.20 -9.37 -6.86
CA ALA A 71 4.18 -9.88 -8.22
C ALA A 71 5.60 -10.37 -8.52
N PRO A 72 5.91 -11.69 -8.45
CA PRO A 72 7.12 -12.15 -9.08
C PRO A 72 6.99 -11.75 -10.55
N GLU A 73 7.96 -10.99 -11.04
CA GLU A 73 8.26 -11.01 -12.46
C GLU A 73 8.45 -12.48 -12.83
N THR A 74 7.40 -13.16 -13.29
CA THR A 74 7.54 -14.44 -13.98
C THR A 74 8.08 -14.14 -15.37
N SER A 75 9.27 -13.55 -15.38
CA SER A 75 10.18 -13.47 -16.50
C SER A 75 10.78 -14.86 -16.68
N GLY A 76 10.40 -15.53 -17.78
CA GLY A 76 10.82 -16.90 -18.11
C GLY A 76 10.05 -17.93 -17.28
N ILE A 77 9.32 -18.86 -17.86
CA ILE A 77 9.82 -19.97 -18.68
C ILE A 77 8.59 -20.54 -19.41
N PRO A 78 8.63 -20.81 -20.74
CA PRO A 78 7.58 -21.60 -21.37
C PRO A 78 7.62 -23.00 -20.74
N SER A 79 6.50 -23.37 -20.10
CA SER A 79 6.33 -24.68 -19.45
C SER A 79 6.84 -25.81 -20.33
N ALA A 80 7.99 -26.36 -19.96
CA ALA A 80 8.47 -27.62 -20.50
C ALA A 80 7.58 -28.73 -19.95
N THR A 81 6.50 -29.03 -20.68
CA THR A 81 5.61 -30.16 -20.44
C THR A 81 6.40 -31.45 -20.64
N THR A 82 7.06 -31.93 -19.59
CA THR A 82 7.56 -33.31 -19.51
C THR A 82 6.42 -34.20 -19.05
N GLY A 83 5.59 -34.61 -20.01
CA GLY A 83 4.54 -35.62 -19.82
C GLY A 83 4.83 -36.84 -20.67
N LYS A 84 5.76 -37.69 -20.22
CA LYS A 84 6.05 -38.98 -20.87
C LYS A 84 4.98 -39.99 -20.42
N VAL A 85 3.98 -40.26 -21.27
CA VAL A 85 3.21 -41.51 -21.22
C VAL A 85 3.09 -42.09 -22.64
N GLN A 86 3.52 -43.35 -22.71
CA GLN A 86 3.72 -44.28 -23.80
C GLN A 86 2.41 -44.92 -24.29
N ARG A 87 2.20 -45.05 -25.61
CA ARG A 87 1.56 -46.22 -26.25
C ARG A 87 1.64 -46.22 -27.80
N ASP A 88 2.60 -47.00 -28.29
CA ASP A 88 2.58 -48.02 -29.35
C ASP A 88 1.69 -47.88 -30.61
N ASN A 89 2.40 -47.86 -31.76
CA ASN A 89 2.23 -48.71 -32.95
C ASN A 89 0.90 -48.70 -33.74
N ALA A 90 0.92 -48.11 -34.95
CA ALA A 90 0.51 -48.76 -36.21
C ALA A 90 0.54 -47.78 -37.41
N GLY A 91 1.13 -48.21 -38.53
CA GLY A 91 0.78 -47.71 -39.87
C GLY A 91 1.79 -46.75 -40.51
N HIS A 92 3.03 -47.19 -40.73
CA HIS A 92 3.91 -46.51 -41.68
C HIS A 92 3.48 -46.94 -43.10
N ALA A 93 2.69 -46.12 -43.76
CA ALA A 93 2.44 -46.25 -45.18
C ALA A 93 3.73 -45.89 -45.93
N GLU A 94 4.12 -46.78 -46.82
CA GLU A 94 5.27 -46.68 -47.70
C GLU A 94 5.12 -45.45 -48.61
N SER A 95 6.18 -44.65 -48.74
CA SER A 95 6.29 -43.69 -49.83
C SER A 95 7.55 -44.03 -50.62
N GLY A 96 7.37 -44.81 -51.70
CA GLY A 96 8.22 -44.68 -52.89
C GLY A 96 8.12 -43.25 -53.41
N ILE A 97 9.09 -42.71 -54.13
CA ILE A 97 9.79 -43.25 -55.29
C ILE A 97 11.09 -42.45 -55.48
N GLU A 98 12.15 -43.16 -55.86
CA GLU A 98 13.42 -42.65 -56.37
C GLU A 98 13.33 -42.66 -57.90
N THR A 99 13.66 -41.53 -58.54
CA THR A 99 14.02 -41.40 -59.97
C THR A 99 14.60 -39.99 -60.14
N ASP A 100 15.65 -39.71 -60.88
CA ASP A 100 16.60 -40.50 -61.68
C ASP A 100 17.60 -39.44 -62.19
N GLU A 101 18.89 -39.77 -62.24
CA GLU A 101 19.94 -38.88 -62.75
C GLU A 101 20.07 -39.04 -64.27
N GLU A 102 20.14 -37.92 -65.00
CA GLU A 102 20.97 -37.77 -66.21
C GLU A 102 21.54 -36.35 -66.31
#